data_AF-A0A968FUN4-F1
#
_entry.id   AF-A0A968FUN4-F1
#
_cell.length_a   1.000
_cell.length_b   1.000
_cell.length_c   1.000
_cell.angle_alpha   90.00
_cell.angle_beta   90.00
_cell.angle_gamma   90.00
#
_symmetry.space_group_name_H-M   'P 1'
#
loop_
_entity.id
_entity.type
_entity.pdbx_description
1 polymer ?
#
loop_
_entity_poly.entity_id
_entity_poly.type
_entity_poly.pdbx_seq_one_letter_code
_entity_poly.pdbx_strand_id
1 'polypeptide(L)'
;TAQIAAIIAAGNPSVITHGNGPQVGFILRRSEIASEVAHMHTVPLVSCDADTQGAIGYQIQQSLDNEFRDREMDTQAVTIVTQVLVDEEDPAFSAPEKPIGQYYSKEEYEKILRLQPD
;
A
#
# COMPACT_ATOMS: atom_id res chain seq x y z
N THR A 1 -5.61 15.17 6.53
CA THR A 1 -4.83 15.99 5.58
C THR A 1 -4.75 17.45 5.99
N ALA A 2 -5.69 18.01 6.76
CA ALA A 2 -5.63 19.38 7.29
C ALA A 2 -4.29 19.86 7.87
N GLN A 3 -3.62 19.04 8.70
CA GLN A 3 -2.32 19.40 9.28
C GLN A 3 -1.22 19.50 8.20
N ILE A 4 -1.22 18.59 7.24
CA ILE A 4 -0.28 18.60 6.11
C ILE A 4 -0.54 19.83 5.24
N ALA A 5 -1.80 20.14 4.94
CA ALA A 5 -2.17 21.34 4.20
C ALA A 5 -1.74 22.63 4.93
N ALA A 6 -1.73 22.65 6.27
CA ALA A 6 -1.23 23.79 7.04
C ALA A 6 0.29 23.97 6.90
N ILE A 7 1.04 22.87 6.89
CA ILE A 7 2.50 22.90 6.65
C ILE A 7 2.79 23.47 5.26
N ILE A 8 2.07 23.01 4.24
CA ILE A 8 2.21 23.48 2.86
C ILE A 8 1.83 24.96 2.75
N ALA A 9 0.72 25.37 3.37
CA ALA A 9 0.26 26.76 3.38
C ALA A 9 1.26 27.72 4.06
N ALA A 10 2.08 27.22 4.99
CA ALA A 10 3.17 27.99 5.60
C ALA A 10 4.39 28.17 4.67
N GLY A 11 4.29 27.75 3.40
CA GLY A 11 5.32 27.94 2.37
C GLY A 11 6.38 26.85 2.34
N ASN A 12 6.13 25.69 2.94
CA ASN A 12 7.09 24.57 2.97
C ASN A 12 6.88 23.62 1.78
N PRO A 13 7.82 23.53 0.83
CA PRO A 13 7.80 22.48 -0.19
C PRO A 13 7.78 21.12 0.49
N SER A 14 6.84 20.26 0.10
CA SER A 14 6.55 19.03 0.83
C SER A 14 6.53 17.84 -0.11
N VAL A 15 7.21 16.76 0.29
CA VAL A 15 7.09 15.43 -0.31
C VAL A 15 6.40 14.54 0.72
N ILE A 16 5.38 13.82 0.29
CA ILE A 16 4.57 12.97 1.17
C ILE A 16 4.79 11.53 0.74
N THR A 17 5.18 10.69 1.69
CA THR A 17 5.29 9.24 1.52
C THR A 17 4.26 8.55 2.40
N HIS A 18 3.90 7.31 2.08
CA HIS A 18 3.02 6.49 2.91
C HIS A 18 3.51 5.05 2.96
N GLY A 19 3.13 4.33 4.01
CA GLY A 19 3.22 2.87 4.03
C GLY A 19 2.01 2.23 3.33
N ASN A 20 2.07 0.93 3.09
CA ASN A 20 0.99 0.18 2.44
C ASN A 20 0.73 -1.21 3.04
N GLY A 21 1.36 -1.58 4.16
CA GLY A 21 1.37 -2.96 4.68
C GLY A 21 -0.01 -3.63 4.81
N PRO A 22 -0.99 -3.01 5.51
CA PRO A 22 -2.35 -3.54 5.57
C PRO A 22 -3.04 -3.61 4.20
N GLN A 23 -2.86 -2.57 3.39
CA GLN A 23 -3.54 -2.42 2.10
C GLN A 23 -3.05 -3.48 1.12
N VAL A 24 -1.74 -3.66 0.97
CA VAL A 24 -1.14 -4.58 0.00
C VAL A 24 -1.46 -6.03 0.34
N GLY A 25 -1.42 -6.40 1.62
CA GLY A 25 -1.80 -7.73 2.04
C GLY A 25 -3.31 -8.00 1.88
N PHE A 26 -4.17 -6.99 2.02
CA PHE A 26 -5.59 -7.14 1.69
C PHE A 26 -5.82 -7.33 0.18
N ILE A 27 -5.09 -6.60 -0.69
CA ILE A 27 -5.17 -6.82 -2.14
C ILE A 27 -4.70 -8.23 -2.50
N LEU A 28 -3.56 -8.66 -1.97
CA LEU A 28 -3.02 -10.00 -2.19
C LEU A 28 -4.02 -11.08 -1.75
N ARG A 29 -4.59 -10.95 -0.54
CA ARG A 29 -5.57 -11.92 -0.02
C ARG A 29 -6.83 -12.00 -0.89
N ARG A 30 -7.31 -10.87 -1.42
CA ARG A 30 -8.43 -10.88 -2.37
C ARG A 30 -8.08 -11.65 -3.65
N SER A 31 -6.85 -11.52 -4.15
CA SER A 31 -6.39 -12.26 -5.32
C SER A 31 -6.31 -13.76 -5.04
N GLU A 32 -5.81 -14.17 -3.87
CA GLU A 32 -5.76 -15.58 -3.46
C GLU A 32 -7.16 -16.19 -3.40
N ILE A 33 -8.09 -15.50 -2.71
CA ILE A 33 -9.49 -15.96 -2.60
C ILE A 33 -10.12 -16.07 -3.98
N ALA A 34 -9.93 -15.08 -4.87
CA ALA A 34 -10.47 -15.13 -6.23
C ALA A 34 -9.92 -16.30 -7.05
N SER A 35 -8.64 -16.64 -6.87
CA SER A 35 -8.04 -17.83 -7.46
C SER A 35 -8.66 -19.12 -6.89
N GLU A 36 -8.83 -19.20 -5.56
CA GLU A 36 -9.41 -20.37 -4.86
C GLU A 36 -10.87 -20.63 -5.28
N VAL A 37 -11.70 -19.60 -5.33
CA VAL A 37 -13.16 -19.75 -5.48
C VAL A 37 -13.66 -19.62 -6.92
N ALA A 38 -12.94 -18.88 -7.76
CA ALA A 38 -13.36 -18.55 -9.12
C ALA A 38 -12.32 -18.91 -10.19
N HIS A 39 -11.20 -19.56 -9.80
CA HIS A 39 -10.12 -19.96 -10.70
C HIS A 39 -9.57 -18.79 -11.53
N MET A 40 -9.58 -17.59 -10.97
CA MET A 40 -8.93 -16.43 -11.56
C MET A 40 -7.40 -16.54 -11.44
N HIS A 41 -6.69 -15.86 -12.33
CA HIS A 41 -5.24 -15.75 -12.21
C HIS A 41 -4.86 -14.98 -10.94
N THR A 42 -3.75 -15.36 -10.31
CA THR A 42 -3.19 -14.61 -9.18
C THR A 42 -2.50 -13.34 -9.67
N VAL A 43 -2.57 -12.31 -8.85
CA VAL A 43 -1.88 -11.04 -9.06
C VAL A 43 -0.58 -11.07 -8.25
N PRO A 44 0.60 -10.87 -8.87
CA PRO A 44 1.86 -10.91 -8.14
C PRO A 44 1.96 -9.74 -7.17
N LEU A 45 2.69 -9.93 -6.06
CA LEU A 45 2.82 -8.95 -4.99
C LEU A 45 3.30 -7.57 -5.49
N VAL A 46 4.20 -7.53 -6.47
CA VAL A 46 4.68 -6.27 -7.07
C VAL A 46 3.56 -5.47 -7.76
N SER A 47 2.61 -6.15 -8.41
CA SER A 47 1.45 -5.49 -9.02
C SER A 47 0.46 -5.04 -7.95
N CYS A 48 0.25 -5.85 -6.90
CA CYS A 48 -0.54 -5.44 -5.74
C CYS A 48 0.05 -4.18 -5.08
N ASP A 49 1.38 -4.08 -4.99
CA ASP A 49 2.05 -2.90 -4.46
C ASP A 49 1.75 -1.67 -5.31
N ALA A 50 1.94 -1.76 -6.63
CA ALA A 50 1.62 -0.68 -7.57
C ALA A 50 0.14 -0.25 -7.50
N ASP A 51 -0.79 -1.21 -7.42
CA ASP A 51 -2.22 -0.94 -7.25
C ASP A 51 -2.51 -0.16 -5.96
N THR A 52 -1.83 -0.51 -4.85
CA THR A 52 -1.99 0.23 -3.59
C THR A 52 -1.45 1.65 -3.65
N GLN A 53 -0.39 1.92 -4.42
CA GLN A 53 0.10 3.28 -4.61
C GLN A 53 -0.97 4.16 -5.29
N GLY A 54 -1.64 3.62 -6.32
CA GLY A 54 -2.75 4.30 -6.98
C GLY A 54 -3.93 4.56 -6.04
N ALA A 55 -4.38 3.53 -5.31
CA ALA A 55 -5.53 3.63 -4.42
C ALA A 55 -5.29 4.58 -3.23
N ILE A 56 -4.15 4.44 -2.53
CA ILE A 56 -3.80 5.27 -1.38
C ILE A 56 -3.50 6.69 -1.83
N GLY A 57 -2.71 6.84 -2.90
CA GLY A 57 -2.37 8.15 -3.45
C GLY A 57 -3.60 8.92 -3.91
N TYR A 58 -4.56 8.27 -4.56
CA TYR A 58 -5.86 8.88 -4.87
C TYR A 58 -6.55 9.44 -3.61
N GLN A 59 -6.62 8.68 -2.52
CA GLN A 59 -7.27 9.12 -1.28
C GLN A 59 -6.56 10.31 -0.64
N ILE A 60 -5.23 10.27 -0.60
CA ILE A 60 -4.39 11.35 -0.08
C ILE A 60 -4.56 12.61 -0.93
N GLN A 61 -4.43 12.47 -2.25
CA GLN A 61 -4.56 13.56 -3.21
C GLN A 61 -5.93 14.21 -3.12
N GLN A 62 -7.01 13.44 -3.19
CA GLN A 62 -8.38 13.96 -3.06
C GLN A 62 -8.57 14.72 -1.75
N SER A 63 -8.06 14.15 -0.65
CA SER A 63 -8.20 14.75 0.69
C SER A 63 -7.33 16.00 0.88
N LEU A 64 -6.22 16.14 0.14
CA LEU A 64 -5.40 17.36 0.13
C LEU A 64 -5.99 18.43 -0.78
N ASP A 65 -6.43 18.06 -1.98
CA ASP A 65 -7.05 18.98 -2.93
C ASP A 65 -8.31 19.62 -2.34
N ASN A 66 -9.10 18.88 -1.55
CA ASN A 66 -10.22 19.45 -0.80
C ASN A 66 -9.76 20.51 0.21
N GLU A 67 -8.71 20.24 0.98
CA GLU A 67 -8.15 21.20 1.94
C GLU A 67 -7.56 22.43 1.26
N PHE A 68 -6.91 22.27 0.10
CA PHE A 68 -6.38 23.38 -0.68
C PHE A 68 -7.51 24.27 -1.21
N ARG A 69 -8.60 23.68 -1.72
CA ARG A 69 -9.79 24.42 -2.17
C ARG A 69 -10.42 25.21 -1.03
N ASP A 70 -10.61 24.59 0.13
CA ASP A 70 -11.22 25.25 1.31
C ASP A 70 -10.36 26.43 1.83
N ARG A 71 -9.07 26.45 1.50
CA ARG A 71 -8.10 27.50 1.87
C ARG A 71 -7.79 28.47 0.75
N GLU A 72 -8.46 28.35 -0.39
CA GLU A 72 -8.23 29.17 -1.59
C GLU A 72 -6.76 29.12 -2.08
N MET A 73 -6.11 27.97 -1.89
CA MET A 73 -4.73 27.76 -2.33
C MET A 73 -4.69 27.34 -3.80
N ASP A 74 -3.86 28.02 -4.60
CA ASP A 74 -3.53 27.60 -5.96
C ASP A 74 -2.43 26.52 -5.92
N THR A 75 -2.80 25.34 -5.43
CA THR A 75 -1.90 24.20 -5.23
C THR A 75 -2.66 22.91 -5.52
N GLN A 76 -1.97 21.94 -6.12
CA GLN A 76 -2.53 20.63 -6.45
C GLN A 76 -1.62 19.53 -5.94
N ALA A 77 -2.21 18.50 -5.33
CA ALA A 77 -1.49 17.29 -4.99
C ALA A 77 -1.40 16.35 -6.21
N VAL A 78 -0.28 15.64 -6.34
CA VAL A 78 -0.06 14.64 -7.40
C VAL A 78 0.53 13.38 -6.78
N THR A 79 -0.05 12.24 -7.12
CA THR A 79 0.51 10.92 -6.80
C THR A 79 1.37 10.43 -7.96
N ILE A 80 2.56 9.91 -7.65
CA ILE A 80 3.50 9.37 -8.63
C ILE A 80 3.76 7.90 -8.29
N VAL A 81 3.43 7.01 -9.24
CA VAL A 81 3.83 5.59 -9.13
C VAL A 81 5.35 5.52 -9.10
N THR A 82 5.89 4.87 -8.08
CA THR A 82 7.31 4.92 -7.75
C THR A 82 7.88 3.50 -7.70
N GLN A 83 8.98 3.29 -8.42
CA GLN A 83 9.78 2.07 -8.37
C GLN A 83 11.02 2.33 -7.53
N VAL A 84 11.42 1.36 -6.71
CA VAL A 84 12.61 1.44 -5.86
C VAL A 84 13.54 0.31 -6.25
N LEU A 85 14.78 0.66 -6.64
CA LEU A 85 15.83 -0.33 -6.86
C LEU A 85 16.27 -0.90 -5.52
N VAL A 86 16.37 -2.22 -5.46
CA VAL A 86 16.88 -2.98 -4.31
C VAL A 86 17.98 -3.92 -4.78
N ASP A 87 18.86 -4.33 -3.87
CA ASP A 87 19.90 -5.31 -4.16
C ASP A 87 19.27 -6.68 -4.39
N GLU A 88 19.63 -7.39 -5.47
CA GLU A 88 19.08 -8.73 -5.76
C GLU A 88 19.55 -9.79 -4.76
N GLU A 89 20.70 -9.54 -4.11
CA GLU A 89 21.29 -10.44 -3.11
C GLU A 89 20.91 -10.06 -1.66
N ASP A 90 19.90 -9.20 -1.47
CA ASP A 90 19.49 -8.77 -0.13
C ASP A 90 19.03 -9.99 0.73
N PRO A 91 19.62 -10.21 1.92
CA PRO A 91 19.26 -11.32 2.79
C PRO A 91 17.75 -11.38 3.13
N ALA A 92 17.05 -10.24 3.07
CA ALA A 92 15.60 -10.16 3.30
C ALA A 92 14.77 -11.01 2.32
N PHE A 93 15.30 -11.35 1.14
CA PHE A 93 14.64 -12.29 0.22
C PHE A 93 14.65 -13.73 0.74
N SER A 94 15.69 -14.11 1.48
CA SER A 94 15.83 -15.45 2.06
C SER A 94 15.11 -15.60 3.41
N ALA A 95 14.89 -14.50 4.11
CA ALA A 95 14.23 -14.45 5.42
C ALA A 95 13.26 -13.26 5.49
N PRO A 96 12.03 -13.40 4.96
CA PRO A 96 11.06 -12.32 4.97
C PRO A 96 10.57 -12.02 6.39
N GLU A 97 10.86 -10.83 6.91
CA GLU A 97 10.46 -10.40 8.26
C GLU A 97 9.28 -9.41 8.27
N LYS A 98 8.98 -8.78 7.13
CA LYS A 98 7.96 -7.73 7.04
C LYS A 98 6.55 -8.32 7.01
N PRO A 99 5.70 -8.08 8.01
CA PRO A 99 4.33 -8.55 7.98
C PRO A 99 3.50 -7.74 6.97
N ILE A 100 2.65 -8.43 6.20
CA ILE A 100 1.65 -7.83 5.32
C ILE A 100 0.27 -8.45 5.56
N GLY A 101 -0.78 -7.65 5.43
CA GLY A 101 -2.16 -8.14 5.52
C GLY A 101 -2.71 -8.24 6.95
N GLN A 102 -3.65 -9.16 7.14
CA GLN A 102 -4.37 -9.33 8.41
C GLN A 102 -3.57 -10.17 9.40
N TYR A 103 -3.84 -9.96 10.69
CA TYR A 103 -3.32 -10.83 11.75
C TYR A 103 -4.10 -12.13 11.79
N TYR A 104 -3.38 -13.24 11.91
CA TYR A 104 -3.96 -14.56 12.13
C TYR A 104 -3.89 -14.94 13.60
N SER A 105 -4.94 -15.57 14.12
CA SER A 105 -4.84 -16.33 15.36
C SER A 105 -3.89 -17.51 15.18
N LYS A 106 -3.39 -18.07 16.30
CA LYS A 106 -2.51 -19.24 16.27
C LYS A 106 -3.15 -20.43 15.54
N GLU A 107 -4.45 -20.65 15.74
CA GLU A 107 -5.22 -21.73 15.12
C GLU A 107 -5.36 -21.54 13.61
N GLU A 108 -5.62 -20.32 13.16
CA GLU A 108 -5.68 -19.98 11.73
C GLU A 108 -4.31 -20.14 11.06
N TYR A 109 -3.25 -19.70 11.74
CA TYR A 109 -1.88 -19.84 11.26
C TYR A 109 -1.48 -21.32 11.12
N GLU A 110 -1.75 -22.15 12.12
CA GLU A 110 -1.50 -23.60 12.05
C GLU A 110 -2.29 -24.28 10.93
N LYS A 111 -3.48 -23.77 10.60
CA LYS A 111 -4.28 -24.26 9.47
C LYS A 111 -3.68 -23.85 8.13
N ILE A 112 -3.20 -22.60 8.00
CA ILE A 112 -2.54 -22.11 6.79
C ILE A 112 -1.26 -22.91 6.53
N LEU A 113 -0.39 -23.11 7.53
CA LEU A 113 0.83 -23.91 7.39
C LEU A 113 0.58 -25.36 6.95
N ARG A 114 -0.55 -25.96 7.35
CA ARG A 114 -0.93 -27.31 6.89
C ARG A 114 -1.39 -27.34 5.45
N LEU A 115 -2.03 -26.27 4.97
CA LEU A 115 -2.59 -26.17 3.63
C LEU A 115 -1.58 -25.63 2.61
N GLN A 116 -0.62 -24.84 3.07
CA GLN A 116 0.45 -24.21 2.31
C GLN A 116 1.74 -24.29 3.15
N PRO A 117 2.51 -25.38 3.01
CA PRO A 117 3.71 -25.62 3.80
C PRO A 117 4.96 -24.89 3.30
N ASP A 118 4.87 -24.27 2.12
CA ASP A 118 5.88 -23.37 1.55
C ASP A 118 5.73 -21.95 2.13
#